data_AF-A0A286G7W6-F1
#
_entry.id   AF-A0A286G7W6-F1
#
_cell.length_a   1.000
_cell.length_b   1.000
_cell.length_c   1.000
_cell.angle_alpha   90.00
_cell.angle_beta   90.00
_cell.angle_gamma   90.00
#
_symmetry.space_group_name_H-M   'P 1'
#
loop_
_entity.id
_entity.type
_entity.pdbx_description
1 polymer ?
#
loop_
_entity_poly.entity_id
_entity_poly.type
_entity_poly.pdbx_seq_one_letter_code
_entity_poly.pdbx_strand_id
1 'polypeptide(L)'
;MTAPHAFPACHTPLHSLADVTEGRRPEVMLKQSVIDSMIPPLRDLYALWQALGWDQGLPLVADVLRVDLARWRPNAVIIERRDGTYWYRWYGPALRAAFKTDLTGLALDSIPESTLPAGQRQLIEYEFATATERRSPVWRSYKAQFGGEDQVWQRLVLPAAPAEGEPVSLILIVAAKVETPPVTVKRIPTFS
;
A
#
# COMPACT_ATOMS: atom_id res chain seq x y z
N MET A 1 4.47 -26.94 18.61
CA MET A 1 4.56 -26.59 17.17
C MET A 1 3.39 -25.68 16.86
N THR A 2 3.63 -24.38 16.75
CA THR A 2 2.58 -23.37 16.54
C THR A 2 2.35 -23.25 15.03
N ALA A 3 1.11 -23.40 14.59
CA ALA A 3 0.73 -23.30 13.18
C ALA A 3 1.13 -21.93 12.59
N PRO A 4 1.50 -21.83 11.31
CA PRO A 4 1.68 -20.55 10.66
C PRO A 4 0.35 -19.79 10.66
N HIS A 5 0.35 -18.57 11.19
CA HIS A 5 -0.81 -17.69 11.15
C HIS A 5 -1.03 -17.22 9.70
N ALA A 6 -2.14 -17.66 9.10
CA ALA A 6 -2.59 -17.19 7.80
C ALA A 6 -2.96 -15.70 7.84
N PHE A 7 -2.74 -14.99 6.74
CA PHE A 7 -3.25 -13.62 6.60
C PHE A 7 -4.77 -13.61 6.77
N PRO A 8 -5.33 -12.60 7.46
CA PRO A 8 -6.76 -12.53 7.66
C PRO A 8 -7.49 -12.35 6.32
N ALA A 9 -8.59 -13.08 6.17
CA ALA A 9 -9.41 -13.04 4.96
C ALA A 9 -9.93 -11.62 4.69
N CYS A 10 -9.44 -10.98 3.63
CA CYS A 10 -9.97 -9.71 3.12
C CYS A 10 -11.14 -10.02 2.19
N HIS A 11 -12.37 -9.82 2.66
CA HIS A 11 -13.54 -9.78 1.78
C HIS A 11 -13.65 -8.38 1.18
N THR A 12 -13.23 -8.21 -0.07
CA THR A 12 -13.55 -7.03 -0.89
C THR A 12 -14.06 -7.50 -2.25
N PRO A 13 -15.16 -6.95 -2.79
CA PRO A 13 -15.61 -7.31 -4.14
C PRO A 13 -14.59 -6.82 -5.18
N LEU A 14 -14.19 -7.70 -6.09
CA LEU A 14 -13.50 -7.31 -7.32
C LEU A 14 -14.49 -6.53 -8.19
N HIS A 15 -14.33 -5.22 -8.34
CA HIS A 15 -15.03 -4.51 -9.40
C HIS A 15 -14.35 -4.79 -10.75
N SER A 16 -15.16 -5.27 -11.69
CA SER A 16 -14.81 -5.71 -13.03
C SER A 16 -14.03 -4.65 -13.83
N LEU A 17 -12.94 -5.08 -14.45
CA LEU A 17 -12.07 -4.31 -15.35
C LEU A 17 -12.43 -4.67 -16.80
N ALA A 18 -13.28 -3.88 -17.42
CA ALA A 18 -13.39 -3.80 -18.87
C ALA A 18 -13.17 -2.34 -19.27
N ASP A 19 -12.05 -2.10 -19.97
CA ASP A 19 -11.81 -1.07 -21.00
C ASP A 19 -10.36 -0.58 -20.93
N VAL A 20 -9.50 -1.26 -21.70
CA VAL A 20 -8.21 -0.74 -22.13
C VAL A 20 -8.43 -0.09 -23.49
N THR A 21 -8.71 1.21 -23.50
CA THR A 21 -8.61 2.02 -24.72
C THR A 21 -7.20 2.58 -24.85
N GLU A 22 -6.54 2.17 -25.94
CA GLU A 22 -5.28 2.65 -26.48
C GLU A 22 -5.23 4.18 -26.65
N GLY A 23 -4.07 4.78 -26.37
CA GLY A 23 -3.70 6.10 -26.91
C GLY A 23 -3.85 7.33 -26.01
N ARG A 24 -4.34 7.22 -24.78
CA ARG A 24 -4.28 8.32 -23.78
C ARG A 24 -3.15 8.05 -22.80
N ARG A 25 -2.23 9.02 -22.59
CA ARG A 25 -1.35 9.00 -21.40
C ARG A 25 -2.26 8.73 -20.20
N PRO A 26 -2.04 7.66 -19.41
CA PRO A 26 -2.94 7.36 -18.31
C PRO A 26 -2.99 8.56 -17.38
N GLU A 27 -4.14 8.83 -16.80
CA GLU A 27 -4.26 9.79 -15.71
C GLU A 27 -3.38 9.25 -14.56
N VAL A 28 -2.12 9.67 -14.51
CA VAL A 28 -1.07 9.05 -13.68
C VAL A 28 -1.13 9.53 -12.21
N MET A 29 -2.14 10.32 -11.85
CA MET A 29 -2.33 10.83 -10.50
C MET A 29 -3.60 10.26 -9.87
N LEU A 30 -3.58 10.14 -8.55
CA LEU A 30 -4.79 9.86 -7.81
C LEU A 30 -5.74 11.05 -7.95
N LYS A 31 -7.01 10.77 -8.24
CA LYS A 31 -8.05 11.80 -8.31
C LYS A 31 -8.18 12.51 -6.96
N GLN A 32 -8.54 13.79 -6.97
CA GLN A 32 -8.69 14.58 -5.75
C GLN A 32 -9.63 13.91 -4.72
N SER A 33 -10.72 13.31 -5.18
CA SER A 33 -11.65 12.56 -4.31
C SER A 33 -10.99 11.38 -3.57
N VAL A 34 -9.99 10.74 -4.18
CA VAL A 34 -9.19 9.69 -3.53
C VAL A 34 -8.28 10.30 -2.47
N ILE A 35 -7.61 11.41 -2.79
CA ILE A 35 -6.73 12.14 -1.87
C ILE A 35 -7.52 12.62 -0.64
N ASP A 36 -8.72 13.15 -0.86
CA ASP A 36 -9.62 13.62 0.20
C ASP A 36 -10.09 12.48 1.11
N SER A 37 -10.16 11.26 0.59
CA SER A 37 -10.51 10.04 1.33
C SER A 37 -9.35 9.43 2.11
N MET A 38 -8.11 9.88 1.87
CA MET A 38 -6.94 9.39 2.61
C MET A 38 -6.94 9.90 4.04
N ILE A 39 -6.56 9.01 4.97
CA ILE A 39 -6.20 9.43 6.32
C ILE A 39 -4.97 10.36 6.30
N PRO A 40 -4.83 11.28 7.28
CA PRO A 40 -3.79 12.31 7.24
C PRO A 40 -2.36 11.76 7.04
N PRO A 41 -1.92 10.67 7.71
CA PRO A 41 -0.59 10.14 7.49
C PRO A 41 -0.30 9.74 6.04
N LEU A 42 -1.27 9.17 5.32
CA LEU A 42 -1.08 8.75 3.93
C LEU A 42 -1.18 9.92 2.96
N ARG A 43 -2.06 10.89 3.22
CA ARG A 43 -2.16 12.12 2.43
C ARG A 43 -0.86 12.91 2.43
N ASP A 44 -0.28 13.10 3.61
CA ASP A 44 1.00 13.77 3.77
C ASP A 44 2.15 13.02 3.08
N LEU A 45 2.13 11.67 3.12
CA LEU A 45 3.13 10.87 2.42
C LEU A 45 3.01 11.05 0.91
N TYR A 46 1.78 11.09 0.40
CA TYR A 46 1.54 11.33 -1.01
C TYR A 46 2.05 12.71 -1.42
N ALA A 47 1.73 13.76 -0.65
CA ALA A 47 2.22 15.11 -0.90
C ALA A 47 3.75 15.20 -0.87
N LEU A 48 4.40 14.53 0.10
CA LEU A 48 5.86 14.43 0.16
C LEU A 48 6.43 13.76 -1.09
N TRP A 49 5.87 12.62 -1.48
CA TRP A 49 6.31 11.90 -2.69
C TRP A 49 6.14 12.75 -3.95
N GLN A 50 5.05 13.52 -4.07
CA GLN A 50 4.87 14.46 -5.18
C GLN A 50 5.97 15.52 -5.20
N ALA A 51 6.32 16.07 -4.03
CA ALA A 51 7.36 17.08 -3.89
C ALA A 51 8.78 16.59 -4.26
N LEU A 52 9.02 15.27 -4.32
CA LEU A 52 10.30 14.67 -4.70
C LEU A 52 10.55 14.62 -6.22
N GLY A 53 9.78 15.37 -7.00
CA GLY A 53 10.03 15.51 -8.44
C GLY A 53 8.96 14.90 -9.34
N TRP A 54 7.73 14.72 -8.84
CA TRP A 54 6.63 14.28 -9.70
C TRP A 54 6.39 15.21 -10.90
N ASP A 55 6.53 16.53 -10.69
CA ASP A 55 6.36 17.52 -11.76
C ASP A 55 7.37 17.34 -12.91
N GLN A 56 8.43 16.55 -12.70
CA GLN A 56 9.43 16.20 -13.70
C GLN A 56 9.40 14.71 -14.11
N GLY A 57 8.50 13.90 -13.55
CA GLY A 57 8.41 12.48 -13.84
C GLY A 57 8.10 11.63 -12.61
N LEU A 58 8.81 10.52 -12.42
CA LEU A 58 8.74 9.77 -11.17
C LEU A 58 9.80 10.27 -10.20
N PRO A 59 9.51 10.30 -8.88
CA PRO A 59 10.56 10.50 -7.89
C PRO A 59 11.70 9.51 -8.07
N LEU A 60 12.93 10.02 -7.87
CA LEU A 60 14.11 9.20 -7.96
C LEU A 60 14.28 8.36 -6.70
N VAL A 61 14.76 7.13 -6.87
CA VAL A 61 15.09 6.22 -5.76
C VAL A 61 16.03 6.89 -4.77
N ALA A 62 17.06 7.59 -5.27
CA ALA A 62 18.03 8.29 -4.42
C ALA A 62 17.36 9.34 -3.51
N ASP A 63 16.34 10.03 -4.00
CA ASP A 63 15.65 11.07 -3.23
C ASP A 63 14.67 10.46 -2.22
N VAL A 64 13.91 9.43 -2.63
CA VAL A 64 13.03 8.67 -1.72
C VAL A 64 13.83 8.08 -0.55
N LEU A 65 15.03 7.56 -0.79
CA LEU A 65 15.88 6.98 0.25
C LEU A 65 16.55 8.02 1.17
N ARG A 66 16.64 9.29 0.75
CA ARG A 66 17.16 10.40 1.57
C ARG A 66 16.12 11.01 2.50
N VAL A 67 14.84 10.83 2.18
CA VAL A 67 13.75 11.33 3.02
C VAL A 67 13.75 10.64 4.38
N ASP A 68 13.59 11.43 5.45
CA ASP A 68 13.33 10.87 6.76
C ASP A 68 11.91 10.27 6.81
N LEU A 69 11.86 8.95 6.68
CA LEU A 69 10.63 8.19 6.78
C LEU A 69 10.26 7.82 8.22
N ALA A 70 10.92 8.34 9.26
CA ALA A 70 10.75 7.89 10.65
C ALA A 70 9.28 7.74 11.10
N ARG A 71 8.42 8.71 10.74
CA ARG A 71 6.98 8.69 11.06
C ARG A 71 6.19 7.59 10.33
N TRP A 72 6.62 7.14 9.15
CA TRP A 72 5.94 6.09 8.37
C TRP A 72 6.64 4.73 8.44
N ARG A 73 7.94 4.70 8.73
CA ARG A 73 8.81 3.53 8.69
C ARG A 73 8.29 2.33 9.48
N PRO A 74 7.65 2.49 10.66
CA PRO A 74 7.01 1.37 11.37
C PRO A 74 5.95 0.66 10.54
N ASN A 75 5.25 1.40 9.68
CA ASN A 75 4.12 0.98 8.84
C ASN A 75 4.48 0.88 7.35
N ALA A 76 5.78 0.91 7.01
CA ALA A 76 6.25 0.93 5.64
C ALA A 76 6.72 -0.44 5.15
N VAL A 77 6.60 -0.68 3.84
CA VAL A 77 7.24 -1.78 3.12
C VAL A 77 8.03 -1.19 1.96
N ILE A 78 9.24 -1.67 1.74
CA ILE A 78 10.03 -1.33 0.55
C ILE A 78 10.11 -2.58 -0.32
N ILE A 79 9.67 -2.45 -1.56
CA ILE A 79 9.79 -3.48 -2.58
C ILE A 79 10.85 -3.02 -3.58
N GLU A 80 11.79 -3.90 -3.90
CA GLU A 80 12.65 -3.75 -5.07
C GLU A 80 12.07 -4.56 -6.22
N ARG A 81 11.97 -3.95 -7.40
CA ARG A 81 11.69 -4.66 -8.64
C ARG A 81 13.01 -4.92 -9.35
N ARG A 82 13.34 -6.19 -9.53
CA ARG A 82 14.55 -6.63 -10.23
C ARG A 82 14.23 -7.82 -11.11
N ASP A 83 14.65 -7.75 -12.38
CA ASP A 83 14.47 -8.82 -13.37
C ASP A 83 13.00 -9.27 -13.50
N GLY A 84 12.06 -8.32 -13.37
CA GLY A 84 10.61 -8.58 -13.40
C GLY A 84 10.00 -9.05 -12.07
N THR A 85 10.82 -9.46 -11.11
CA THR A 85 10.39 -9.99 -9.81
C THR A 85 10.34 -8.92 -8.73
N TYR A 86 9.36 -9.02 -7.83
CA TYR A 86 9.18 -8.14 -6.67
C TYR A 86 9.76 -8.74 -5.40
N TRP A 87 10.73 -8.04 -4.79
CA TRP A 87 11.44 -8.48 -3.60
C TRP A 87 11.14 -7.56 -2.42
N TYR A 88 10.73 -8.15 -1.29
CA TYR A 88 10.55 -7.41 -0.04
C TYR A 88 11.91 -7.07 0.57
N ARG A 89 12.32 -5.80 0.51
CA ARG A 89 13.61 -5.34 1.07
C ARG A 89 13.52 -4.84 2.49
N TRP A 90 12.36 -4.30 2.86
CA TRP A 90 12.08 -3.88 4.22
C TRP A 90 10.61 -4.12 4.53
N TYR A 91 10.33 -4.61 5.74
CA TYR A 91 8.99 -4.76 6.26
C TYR A 91 8.89 -4.09 7.64
N GLY A 92 8.01 -3.12 7.78
CA GLY A 92 7.93 -2.27 8.97
C GLY A 92 7.57 -3.05 10.23
N PRO A 93 8.19 -2.75 11.40
CA PRO A 93 7.94 -3.47 12.65
C PRO A 93 6.48 -3.46 13.12
N ALA A 94 5.72 -2.38 12.88
CA ALA A 94 4.30 -2.34 13.24
C ALA A 94 3.47 -3.29 12.35
N LEU A 95 3.80 -3.39 11.07
CA LEU A 95 3.19 -4.39 10.19
C LEU A 95 3.56 -5.80 10.61
N ARG A 96 4.83 -6.08 10.95
CA ARG A 96 5.22 -7.40 11.50
C ARG A 96 4.41 -7.77 12.72
N ALA A 97 4.21 -6.82 13.62
CA ALA A 97 3.43 -7.01 14.83
C ALA A 97 1.93 -7.26 14.53
N ALA A 98 1.36 -6.57 13.53
CA ALA A 98 -0.05 -6.69 13.15
C ALA A 98 -0.34 -7.99 12.36
N PHE A 99 0.49 -8.30 11.36
CA PHE A 99 0.31 -9.43 10.45
C PHE A 99 0.98 -10.73 10.94
N LYS A 100 1.77 -10.67 12.02
CA LYS A 100 2.51 -11.82 12.59
C LYS A 100 3.42 -12.53 11.58
N THR A 101 3.90 -11.77 10.59
CA THR A 101 4.76 -12.25 9.50
C THR A 101 5.84 -11.22 9.23
N ASP A 102 7.02 -11.69 8.80
CA ASP A 102 8.03 -10.88 8.15
C ASP A 102 8.28 -11.45 6.75
N LEU A 103 8.10 -10.62 5.72
CA LEU A 103 8.34 -11.00 4.33
C LEU A 103 9.72 -10.56 3.84
N THR A 104 10.52 -9.87 4.66
CA THR A 104 11.82 -9.35 4.27
C THR A 104 12.72 -10.46 3.72
N GLY A 105 13.30 -10.22 2.54
CA GLY A 105 14.14 -11.16 1.81
C GLY A 105 13.39 -12.10 0.86
N LEU A 106 12.05 -12.18 0.94
CA LEU A 106 11.26 -13.03 0.06
C LEU A 106 10.88 -12.32 -1.25
N ALA A 107 10.82 -13.10 -2.34
CA ALA A 107 10.17 -12.68 -3.56
C ALA A 107 8.65 -12.91 -3.43
N LEU A 108 7.82 -12.04 -4.03
CA LEU A 108 6.36 -12.17 -3.99
C LEU A 108 5.89 -13.56 -4.42
N ASP A 109 6.46 -14.08 -5.51
CA ASP A 109 6.06 -15.35 -6.10
C ASP A 109 6.50 -16.57 -5.27
N SER A 110 7.52 -16.40 -4.42
CA SER A 110 8.03 -17.46 -3.55
C SER A 110 7.31 -17.55 -2.20
N ILE A 111 6.40 -16.62 -1.90
CA ILE A 111 5.66 -16.66 -0.62
C ILE A 111 4.73 -17.88 -0.65
N PRO A 112 4.67 -18.73 0.38
CA PRO A 112 3.74 -19.87 0.39
C PRO A 112 2.27 -19.43 0.42
N GLU A 113 1.36 -20.23 -0.16
CA GLU A 113 -0.09 -19.96 -0.14
C GLU A 113 -0.67 -19.88 1.28
N SER A 114 -0.12 -20.66 2.21
CA SER A 114 -0.50 -20.62 3.64
C SER A 114 -0.21 -19.27 4.29
N THR A 115 0.74 -18.52 3.73
CA THR A 115 1.08 -17.17 4.15
C THR A 115 0.30 -16.17 3.31
N LEU A 116 0.43 -16.19 1.99
CA LEU A 116 -0.25 -15.26 1.09
C LEU A 116 -1.19 -16.02 0.14
N PRO A 117 -2.51 -16.08 0.44
CA PRO A 117 -3.49 -16.76 -0.39
C PRO A 117 -3.51 -16.20 -1.83
N ALA A 118 -3.80 -17.05 -2.81
CA ALA A 118 -3.74 -16.70 -4.24
C ALA A 118 -4.53 -15.43 -4.61
N GLY A 119 -5.75 -15.27 -4.10
CA GLY A 119 -6.56 -14.07 -4.38
C GLY A 119 -5.93 -12.78 -3.85
N GLN A 120 -5.28 -12.83 -2.69
CA GLN A 120 -4.57 -11.68 -2.14
C GLN A 120 -3.27 -11.41 -2.91
N ARG A 121 -2.58 -12.47 -3.36
CA ARG A 121 -1.39 -12.34 -4.21
C ARG A 121 -1.74 -11.63 -5.52
N GLN A 122 -2.76 -12.08 -6.23
CA GLN A 122 -3.21 -11.47 -7.49
C GLN A 122 -3.53 -9.98 -7.33
N LEU A 123 -4.17 -9.60 -6.21
CA LEU A 123 -4.43 -8.19 -5.91
C LEU A 123 -3.12 -7.40 -5.71
N ILE A 124 -2.15 -7.95 -4.98
CA ILE A 124 -0.84 -7.30 -4.76
C ILE A 124 -0.03 -7.21 -6.06
N GLU A 125 -0.05 -8.26 -6.88
CA GLU A 125 0.58 -8.27 -8.21
C GLU A 125 0.00 -7.17 -9.09
N TYR A 126 -1.33 -7.02 -9.12
CA TYR A 126 -2.00 -5.94 -9.84
C TYR A 126 -1.59 -4.55 -9.32
N GLU A 127 -1.52 -4.35 -8.00
CA GLU A 127 -1.03 -3.09 -7.40
C GLU A 127 0.40 -2.77 -7.85
N PHE A 128 1.29 -3.76 -7.82
CA PHE A 128 2.70 -3.57 -8.17
C PHE A 128 2.91 -3.39 -9.67
N ALA A 129 2.20 -4.14 -10.50
CA ALA A 129 2.19 -3.96 -11.95
C ALA A 129 1.65 -2.57 -12.32
N THR A 130 0.54 -2.14 -11.70
CA THR A 130 0.01 -0.78 -11.90
C THR A 130 1.04 0.28 -11.51
N ALA A 131 1.68 0.14 -10.34
CA ALA A 131 2.69 1.08 -9.89
C ALA A 131 3.89 1.16 -10.82
N THR A 132 4.32 0.03 -11.39
CA THR A 132 5.57 -0.05 -12.15
C THR A 132 5.37 0.17 -13.65
N GLU A 133 4.38 -0.47 -14.26
CA GLU A 133 4.11 -0.41 -15.70
C GLU A 133 3.38 0.86 -16.09
N ARG A 134 2.40 1.29 -15.28
CA ARG A 134 1.67 2.54 -15.51
C ARG A 134 2.32 3.74 -14.84
N ARG A 135 3.42 3.53 -14.09
CA ARG A 135 4.17 4.56 -13.35
C ARG A 135 3.26 5.40 -12.44
N SER A 136 2.24 4.76 -11.84
CA SER A 136 1.14 5.45 -11.16
C SER A 136 1.00 5.02 -9.71
N PRO A 137 0.83 5.95 -8.75
CA PRO A 137 0.51 5.62 -7.37
C PRO A 137 -0.82 4.84 -7.29
N VAL A 138 -0.90 3.90 -6.34
CA VAL A 138 -2.12 3.11 -6.08
C VAL A 138 -2.54 3.30 -4.64
N TRP A 139 -3.83 3.57 -4.42
CA TRP A 139 -4.42 3.63 -3.09
C TRP A 139 -5.61 2.69 -3.00
N ARG A 140 -5.77 2.05 -1.84
CA ARG A 140 -7.00 1.34 -1.49
C ARG A 140 -7.33 1.46 -0.02
N SER A 141 -8.63 1.36 0.28
CA SER A 141 -9.17 1.12 1.62
C SER A 141 -9.77 -0.29 1.66
N TYR A 142 -9.56 -1.03 2.75
CA TYR A 142 -10.04 -2.39 2.88
C TYR A 142 -10.34 -2.75 4.34
N LYS A 143 -11.26 -3.70 4.51
CA LYS A 143 -11.55 -4.32 5.80
C LYS A 143 -10.71 -5.58 5.96
N ALA A 144 -10.17 -5.77 7.15
CA ALA A 144 -9.43 -6.96 7.54
C ALA A 144 -9.66 -7.25 9.02
N GLN A 145 -9.77 -8.53 9.35
CA GLN A 145 -9.95 -8.96 10.73
C GLN A 145 -8.57 -9.15 11.39
N PHE A 146 -8.23 -8.37 12.42
CA PHE A 146 -6.98 -8.54 13.16
C PHE A 146 -7.28 -8.76 14.64
N GLY A 147 -6.76 -9.85 15.22
CA GLY A 147 -6.98 -10.15 16.63
C GLY A 147 -8.45 -10.40 16.99
N GLY A 148 -9.27 -10.84 16.02
CA GLY A 148 -10.72 -11.05 16.20
C GLY A 148 -11.58 -9.80 15.98
N GLU A 149 -10.97 -8.64 15.73
CA GLU A 149 -11.69 -7.39 15.48
C GLU A 149 -11.67 -7.02 13.99
N ASP A 150 -12.81 -6.57 13.47
CA ASP A 150 -12.88 -5.94 12.16
C ASP A 150 -12.20 -4.57 12.20
N GLN A 151 -11.21 -4.38 11.33
CA GLN A 151 -10.47 -3.14 11.21
C GLN A 151 -10.51 -2.64 9.76
N VAL A 152 -10.59 -1.33 9.59
CA VAL A 152 -10.41 -0.68 8.29
C VAL A 152 -8.96 -0.22 8.18
N TRP A 153 -8.34 -0.53 7.05
CA TRP A 153 -6.97 -0.14 6.74
C TRP A 153 -6.94 0.58 5.41
N GLN A 154 -6.04 1.54 5.29
CA GLN A 154 -5.67 2.14 4.01
C GLN A 154 -4.25 1.74 3.66
N ARG A 155 -4.00 1.56 2.36
CA ARG A 155 -2.70 1.21 1.80
C ARG A 155 -2.42 2.13 0.62
N LEU A 156 -1.25 2.75 0.64
CA LEU A 156 -0.74 3.61 -0.43
C LEU A 156 0.55 3.00 -0.99
N VAL A 157 0.64 2.89 -2.30
CA VAL A 157 1.72 2.30 -3.09
C VAL A 157 2.29 3.39 -3.98
N LEU A 158 3.59 3.65 -3.86
CA LEU A 158 4.27 4.79 -4.48
C LEU A 158 5.51 4.30 -5.25
N PRO A 159 5.51 4.40 -6.59
CA PRO A 159 6.65 3.99 -7.40
C PRO A 159 7.78 5.03 -7.38
N ALA A 160 9.02 4.56 -7.58
CA ALA A 160 10.20 5.39 -7.80
C ALA A 160 11.14 4.76 -8.84
N ALA A 161 11.81 5.60 -9.63
CA ALA A 161 12.71 5.18 -10.70
C ALA A 161 14.18 5.44 -10.32
N PRO A 162 15.16 4.64 -10.79
CA PRO A 162 16.56 4.85 -10.45
C PRO A 162 17.13 6.11 -11.11
N ALA A 163 16.60 6.48 -12.29
CA ALA A 163 16.89 7.69 -13.03
C ALA A 163 15.66 8.10 -13.86
N GLU A 164 15.70 9.29 -14.46
CA GLU A 164 14.68 9.74 -15.39
C GLU A 164 14.58 8.79 -16.61
N GLY A 165 13.36 8.49 -17.06
CA GLY A 165 13.12 7.59 -18.18
C GLY A 165 13.33 6.08 -17.88
N GLU A 166 14.07 5.74 -16.83
CA GLU A 166 14.32 4.35 -16.46
C GLU A 166 13.09 3.65 -15.86
N PRO A 167 13.00 2.31 -15.97
CA PRO A 167 11.95 1.52 -15.34
C PRO A 167 11.90 1.70 -13.82
N VAL A 168 10.70 1.59 -13.25
CA VAL A 168 10.51 1.57 -11.79
C VAL A 168 11.28 0.41 -11.18
N SER A 169 12.19 0.71 -10.25
CA SER A 169 12.99 -0.29 -9.52
C SER A 169 12.67 -0.34 -8.03
N LEU A 170 11.94 0.65 -7.50
CA LEU A 170 11.52 0.69 -6.10
C LEU A 170 10.04 1.03 -5.98
N ILE A 171 9.37 0.39 -5.03
CA ILE A 171 8.02 0.73 -4.60
C ILE A 171 8.04 0.96 -3.09
N LEU A 172 7.67 2.17 -2.67
CA LEU A 172 7.42 2.50 -1.28
C LEU A 172 5.94 2.27 -0.98
N ILE A 173 5.66 1.51 0.06
CA ILE A 173 4.30 1.21 0.46
C ILE A 173 4.13 1.62 1.92
N VAL A 174 3.01 2.26 2.25
CA VAL A 174 2.62 2.46 3.65
C VAL A 174 1.18 2.00 3.83
N ALA A 175 0.97 1.19 4.86
CA ALA A 175 -0.35 0.72 5.25
C ALA A 175 -0.64 1.12 6.70
N ALA A 176 -1.79 1.72 6.94
CA ALA A 176 -2.15 2.23 8.25
C ALA A 176 -3.63 1.98 8.55
N LYS A 177 -3.91 1.66 9.81
CA LYS A 177 -5.27 1.49 10.32
C LYS A 177 -5.99 2.84 10.26
N VAL A 178 -7.22 2.83 9.77
CA VAL A 178 -8.12 3.98 9.89
C VAL A 178 -8.63 3.97 11.32
N GLU A 179 -8.22 4.94 12.11
CA GLU A 179 -8.82 5.16 13.41
C GLU A 179 -10.26 5.62 13.20
N THR A 180 -11.22 4.81 13.62
CA THR A 180 -12.58 5.31 13.79
C THR A 180 -12.52 6.31 14.95
N PRO A 181 -12.99 7.57 14.80
CA PRO A 181 -13.15 8.43 15.97
C PRO A 181 -14.02 7.70 16.98
N PRO A 182 -13.74 7.79 18.30
CA PRO A 182 -14.58 7.18 19.30
C PRO A 182 -16.01 7.66 19.06
N VAL A 183 -16.94 6.73 18.85
CA VAL A 183 -18.37 7.05 18.81
C VAL A 183 -18.69 7.59 20.19
N THR A 184 -18.72 8.92 20.33
CA THR A 184 -19.25 9.55 21.52
C THR A 184 -20.75 9.29 21.47
N VAL A 185 -21.18 8.19 22.07
CA VAL A 185 -22.59 7.96 22.35
C VAL A 185 -23.00 9.07 23.32
N LYS A 186 -23.53 10.19 22.80
CA LYS A 186 -24.30 11.10 23.62
C LYS A 186 -25.48 10.30 24.14
N ARG A 187 -25.39 9.84 25.39
CA ARG A 187 -26.55 9.33 26.12
C ARG A 187 -27.59 10.43 26.05
N ILE A 188 -28.68 10.17 25.35
CA ILE A 188 -29.87 11.01 25.39
C ILE A 188 -30.35 10.94 26.84
N PRO A 189 -30.43 12.05 27.58
CA PRO A 189 -30.98 12.01 28.93
C PRO A 189 -32.43 11.55 28.83
N THR A 190 -32.75 10.44 29.47
CA THR A 190 -34.12 10.00 29.69
C THR A 190 -34.77 11.05 30.60
N PHE A 191 -35.69 11.85 30.05
CA PHE A 191 -36.56 12.68 30.88
C PHE A 191 -37.52 11.74 31.62
N SER A 192 -37.55 11.90 32.95
CA SER A 192 -38.42 11.17 33.87
C SER A 192 -39.90 11.51 33.69
#